data_AF-A0A0H3BZV0-F1
#
_entry.id   AF-A0A0H3BZV0-F1
#
_cell.length_a   1.000
_cell.length_b   1.000
_cell.length_c   1.000
_cell.angle_alpha   90.00
_cell.angle_beta   90.00
_cell.angle_gamma   90.00
#
_symmetry.space_group_name_H-M   'P 1'
#
loop_
_entity.id
_entity.type
_entity.pdbx_description
1 polymer ?
#
loop_
_entity_poly.entity_id
_entity_poly.type
_entity_poly.pdbx_seq_one_letter_code
_entity_poly.pdbx_strand_id
1 'polypeptide(L)'
;MGDKQLIDDIKLFIGISKGDGAQDELITLAIYESKERVLAKLNEYSETEITKIPDRLRFIVRDVAIKRFNRINSEGAVEDSEEGKTFKWDSYLKEYESTLRSAAIGKVYSGKGIARFI
;
A
#
# COMPACT_ATOMS: atom_id res chain seq x y z
N MET A 1 1.57 8.67 12.28
CA MET A 1 1.15 9.56 11.17
C MET A 1 -0.28 9.19 10.81
N GLY A 2 -1.22 10.14 10.84
CA GLY A 2 -2.65 9.85 10.65
C GLY A 2 -3.07 9.68 9.20
N ASP A 3 -4.26 9.13 8.98
CA ASP A 3 -4.83 8.86 7.63
C ASP A 3 -4.90 10.11 6.75
N LYS A 4 -5.14 11.29 7.35
CA LYS A 4 -5.09 12.58 6.65
C LYS A 4 -3.76 12.85 5.96
N GLN A 5 -2.64 12.57 6.63
CA GLN A 5 -1.32 12.78 6.04
C GLN A 5 -1.03 11.77 4.92
N LEU A 6 -1.58 10.55 5.01
CA LEU A 6 -1.46 9.57 3.93
C LEU A 6 -2.24 10.01 2.68
N ILE A 7 -3.42 10.61 2.85
CA ILE A 7 -4.18 11.21 1.74
C ILE A 7 -3.37 12.34 1.09
N ASP A 8 -2.81 13.25 1.89
CA ASP A 8 -1.98 14.36 1.38
C ASP A 8 -0.75 13.86 0.61
N ASP A 9 -0.09 12.81 1.10
CA ASP A 9 1.04 12.18 0.42
C ASP A 9 0.59 11.60 -0.94
N ILE A 10 -0.53 10.87 -0.97
CA ILE A 10 -1.06 10.28 -2.21
C ILE A 10 -1.41 11.37 -3.22
N LYS A 11 -2.12 12.43 -2.81
CA LYS A 11 -2.44 13.59 -3.66
C LYS A 11 -1.18 14.14 -4.33
N LEU A 12 -0.11 14.31 -3.55
CA LEU A 12 1.17 14.78 -4.07
C LEU A 12 1.75 13.84 -5.13
N PHE A 13 1.69 12.52 -4.93
CA PHE A 13 2.18 11.53 -5.90
C PHE A 13 1.39 11.53 -7.22
N ILE A 14 0.09 11.83 -7.18
CA ILE A 14 -0.78 11.84 -8.37
C ILE A 14 -0.98 13.24 -8.97
N GLY A 15 -0.29 14.26 -8.44
CA GLY A 15 -0.33 15.63 -8.98
C GLY A 15 -1.57 16.45 -8.59
N ILE A 16 -2.29 16.06 -7.52
CA ILE A 16 -3.44 16.80 -6.99
C ILE A 16 -2.98 17.75 -5.88
N SER A 17 -3.50 18.99 -5.87
CA SER A 17 -3.21 19.97 -4.82
C SER A 17 -3.80 19.51 -3.47
N LYS A 18 -3.10 19.79 -2.36
CA LYS A 18 -3.60 19.40 -1.01
C LYS A 18 -4.99 19.96 -0.69
N GLY A 19 -5.31 21.15 -1.19
CA GLY A 19 -6.60 21.81 -1.00
C GLY A 19 -7.72 21.31 -1.91
N ASP A 20 -7.39 20.51 -2.93
CA ASP A 20 -8.37 19.89 -3.81
C ASP A 20 -8.92 18.61 -3.15
N GLY A 21 -10.22 18.60 -2.86
CA GLY A 21 -10.91 17.52 -2.17
C GLY A 21 -11.75 16.63 -3.09
N ALA A 22 -11.78 16.88 -4.40
CA ALA A 22 -12.71 16.23 -5.33
C ALA A 22 -12.54 14.70 -5.40
N GLN A 23 -11.35 14.20 -5.07
CA GLN A 23 -10.97 12.80 -5.17
C GLN A 23 -10.75 12.13 -3.80
N ASP A 24 -11.06 12.81 -2.70
CA ASP A 24 -10.69 12.36 -1.34
C ASP A 24 -11.41 11.08 -0.94
N GLU A 25 -12.67 10.92 -1.34
CA GLU A 25 -13.44 9.70 -1.08
C GLU A 25 -12.85 8.50 -1.80
N LEU A 26 -12.49 8.67 -3.08
CA LEU A 26 -11.86 7.61 -3.89
C LEU A 26 -10.46 7.25 -3.38
N ILE A 27 -9.67 8.24 -2.98
CA ILE A 27 -8.36 8.02 -2.35
C ILE A 27 -8.54 7.28 -1.01
N THR A 28 -9.53 7.67 -0.21
CA THR A 28 -9.83 7.02 1.08
C THR A 28 -10.22 5.56 0.90
N LEU A 29 -11.08 5.27 -0.07
CA LEU A 29 -11.45 3.89 -0.42
C LEU A 29 -10.23 3.08 -0.87
N ALA A 30 -9.38 3.65 -1.73
CA ALA A 30 -8.16 3.00 -2.20
C ALA A 30 -7.18 2.70 -1.05
N ILE A 31 -7.06 3.61 -0.07
CA ILE A 31 -6.26 3.40 1.15
C ILE A 31 -6.86 2.25 1.98
N TYR A 32 -8.17 2.29 2.25
CA TYR A 32 -8.86 1.27 3.05
C TYR A 32 -8.65 -0.13 2.46
N GLU A 33 -8.96 -0.30 1.18
CA GLU A 33 -8.80 -1.55 0.45
C GLU A 33 -7.32 -2.03 0.42
N SER A 34 -6.38 -1.09 0.40
CA SER A 34 -4.94 -1.41 0.46
C SER A 34 -4.53 -1.89 1.85
N LYS A 35 -5.06 -1.28 2.92
CA LYS A 35 -4.80 -1.71 4.29
C LYS A 35 -5.29 -3.13 4.53
N GLU A 36 -6.54 -3.43 4.14
CA GLU A 36 -7.13 -4.76 4.31
C GLU A 36 -6.31 -5.85 3.64
N ARG A 37 -5.80 -5.60 2.44
CA ARG A 37 -4.97 -6.59 1.72
C ARG A 37 -3.56 -6.72 2.26
N VAL A 38 -2.95 -5.62 2.69
CA VAL A 38 -1.65 -5.69 3.37
C VAL A 38 -1.79 -6.48 4.69
N LEU A 39 -2.87 -6.27 5.45
CA LEU A 39 -3.17 -7.06 6.65
C LEU A 39 -3.39 -8.53 6.32
N ALA A 40 -4.23 -8.84 5.33
CA ALA A 40 -4.45 -10.21 4.87
C ALA A 40 -3.11 -10.89 4.49
N LYS A 41 -2.26 -10.19 3.74
CA LYS A 41 -0.97 -10.71 3.31
C LYS A 41 0.03 -10.88 4.45
N LEU A 42 0.03 -10.00 5.44
CA LEU A 42 0.81 -10.18 6.67
C LEU A 42 0.35 -11.41 7.44
N ASN A 43 -0.97 -11.62 7.53
CA ASN A 43 -1.56 -12.77 8.21
C ASN A 43 -1.32 -14.11 7.48
N GLU A 44 -1.12 -14.12 6.15
CA GLU A 44 -0.66 -15.32 5.42
C GLU A 44 0.70 -15.83 5.92
N TYR A 45 1.55 -14.94 6.46
CA TYR A 45 2.91 -15.26 6.91
C TYR A 45 3.06 -15.31 8.43
N SER A 46 2.05 -14.89 9.18
CA SER A 46 2.11 -14.75 10.62
C SER A 46 1.46 -15.96 11.31
N GLU A 47 2.07 -16.42 12.40
CA GLU A 47 1.48 -17.47 13.25
C GLU A 47 0.36 -16.92 14.15
N THR A 48 0.33 -15.60 14.35
CA THR A 48 -0.68 -14.89 15.16
C THR A 48 -1.39 -13.83 14.34
N GLU A 49 -2.64 -13.54 14.68
CA GLU A 49 -3.40 -12.48 14.00
C GLU A 49 -2.76 -11.09 14.19
N ILE A 50 -2.39 -10.47 13.07
CA ILE A 50 -1.94 -9.09 12.95
C ILE A 50 -3.15 -8.24 12.61
N THR A 51 -3.54 -7.36 13.54
CA THR A 51 -4.67 -6.44 13.41
C THR A 51 -4.25 -5.02 13.00
N LYS A 52 -2.94 -4.74 13.00
CA LYS A 52 -2.40 -3.42 12.67
C LYS A 52 -1.15 -3.53 11.81
N ILE A 53 -1.12 -2.75 10.74
CA ILE A 53 0.06 -2.61 9.87
C ILE A 53 1.14 -1.82 10.62
N PRO A 54 2.36 -2.35 10.76
CA PRO A 54 3.49 -1.61 11.30
C PRO A 54 3.78 -0.32 10.52
N ASP A 55 4.07 0.80 11.20
CA ASP A 55 4.31 2.11 10.57
C ASP A 55 5.42 2.08 9.51
N ARG A 56 6.44 1.22 9.68
CA ARG A 56 7.51 1.01 8.70
C ARG A 56 7.02 0.49 7.34
N LEU A 57 5.82 -0.08 7.27
CA LEU A 57 5.19 -0.58 6.05
C LEU A 57 4.19 0.40 5.46
N ARG A 58 4.07 1.62 6.01
CA ARG A 58 3.11 2.62 5.51
C ARG A 58 3.34 2.97 4.03
N PHE A 59 4.59 2.92 3.56
CA PHE A 59 4.91 3.16 2.15
C PHE A 59 4.25 2.11 1.24
N ILE A 60 4.15 0.84 1.66
CA ILE A 60 3.48 -0.21 0.90
C ILE A 60 2.00 0.12 0.74
N VAL A 61 1.34 0.54 1.82
CA VAL A 61 -0.07 0.95 1.77
C VAL A 61 -0.26 2.11 0.80
N ARG A 62 0.61 3.13 0.86
CA ARG A 62 0.56 4.29 -0.04
C ARG A 62 0.73 3.87 -1.51
N ASP A 63 1.74 3.08 -1.81
CA ASP A 63 2.10 2.73 -3.18
C ASP A 63 1.03 1.82 -3.81
N VAL A 64 0.48 0.88 -3.04
CA VAL A 64 -0.67 0.06 -3.47
C VAL A 64 -1.94 0.90 -3.63
N ALA A 65 -2.17 1.88 -2.74
CA ALA A 65 -3.32 2.77 -2.84
C ALA A 65 -3.25 3.65 -4.10
N ILE A 66 -2.06 4.15 -4.48
CA ILE A 66 -1.85 4.89 -5.74
C ILE A 66 -2.18 4.01 -6.94
N LYS A 67 -1.66 2.77 -6.99
CA LYS A 67 -1.94 1.82 -8.08
C LYS A 67 -3.45 1.54 -8.19
N ARG A 68 -4.15 1.41 -7.06
CA ARG A 68 -5.60 1.20 -7.01
C ARG A 68 -6.38 2.43 -7.46
N PHE A 69 -6.03 3.60 -6.95
CA PHE A 69 -6.68 4.85 -7.32
C PHE A 69 -6.59 5.07 -8.83
N ASN A 70 -5.39 4.94 -9.42
CA ASN A 70 -5.22 5.10 -10.87
C ASN A 70 -6.09 4.14 -11.67
N ARG A 71 -6.27 2.90 -11.18
CA ARG A 71 -7.15 1.92 -11.81
C ARG A 71 -8.63 2.28 -11.67
N ILE A 72 -9.10 2.57 -10.44
CA ILE A 72 -10.51 2.93 -10.18
C ILE A 72 -10.87 4.20 -10.97
N ASN A 73 -9.98 5.19 -10.96
CA ASN A 73 -10.14 6.43 -11.70
C ASN A 73 -10.13 6.20 -13.22
N SER A 74 -9.34 5.24 -13.71
CA SER A 74 -9.38 4.84 -15.12
C SER A 74 -10.65 4.05 -15.47
N GLU A 75 -11.12 3.16 -14.61
CA GLU A 75 -12.36 2.39 -14.83
C GLU A 75 -13.59 3.30 -14.81
N GLY A 76 -13.62 4.30 -13.92
CA GLY A 76 -14.70 5.31 -13.88
C GLY A 76 -14.63 6.33 -15.02
N ALA A 77 -13.47 6.51 -15.67
CA ALA A 77 -13.30 7.40 -16.82
C ALA A 77 -13.47 6.70 -18.18
N VAL A 78 -13.41 5.36 -18.20
CA VAL A 78 -13.44 4.51 -19.40
C VAL A 78 -14.69 3.62 -19.33
N GLU A 79 -15.87 4.18 -19.58
CA GLU A 79 -17.05 3.39 -19.95
C GLU A 79 -16.89 2.73 -21.35
N ASP A 80 -15.77 2.95 -22.04
CA ASP A 80 -15.56 2.52 -23.42
C ASP A 80 -14.09 2.12 -23.68
N SER A 81 -13.68 0.91 -23.27
CA SER A 81 -12.61 0.17 -23.97
C SER A 81 -12.53 -1.28 -23.48
N GLU A 82 -12.58 -2.18 -24.45
CA GLU A 82 -12.61 -3.63 -24.33
C GLU A 82 -11.33 -4.26 -23.74
N GLU A 83 -11.48 -5.54 -23.40
CA GLU A 83 -10.48 -6.51 -22.95
C GLU A 83 -10.10 -6.50 -21.45
N GLY A 84 -10.85 -7.35 -20.73
CA GLY A 84 -10.60 -7.76 -19.38
C GLY A 84 -9.23 -8.41 -19.20
N LYS A 85 -8.25 -7.61 -18.79
CA LYS A 85 -7.09 -8.13 -18.07
C LYS A 85 -7.54 -8.47 -16.66
N THR A 86 -7.74 -9.75 -16.39
CA THR A 86 -7.94 -10.28 -15.03
C THR A 86 -6.68 -10.07 -14.21
N PHE A 87 -6.47 -8.84 -13.72
CA PHE A 87 -5.38 -8.52 -12.81
C PHE A 87 -5.69 -9.12 -11.45
N LYS A 88 -5.00 -10.22 -11.12
CA LYS A 88 -5.01 -10.79 -9.77
C LYS A 88 -4.43 -9.74 -8.81
N TRP A 89 -5.23 -9.33 -7.83
CA TRP A 89 -4.89 -8.30 -6.83
C TRP A 89 -3.60 -8.59 -6.06
N ASP A 90 -3.22 -9.86 -5.95
CA ASP A 90 -1.96 -10.33 -5.37
C ASP A 90 -0.73 -9.74 -6.10
N SER A 91 -0.88 -9.33 -7.37
CA SER A 91 0.20 -8.71 -8.15
C SER A 91 0.73 -7.39 -7.58
N TYR A 92 -0.10 -6.58 -6.91
CA TYR A 92 0.35 -5.30 -6.35
C TYR A 92 1.24 -5.47 -5.12
N LEU A 93 1.13 -6.60 -4.41
CA LEU A 93 1.93 -6.90 -3.23
C LEU A 93 3.16 -7.75 -3.54
N LYS A 94 3.25 -8.32 -4.75
CA LYS A 94 4.33 -9.22 -5.16
C LYS A 94 5.72 -8.60 -4.99
N GLU A 95 5.89 -7.33 -5.31
CA GLU A 95 7.19 -6.64 -5.16
C GLU A 95 7.59 -6.42 -3.69
N TYR A 96 6.63 -6.49 -2.76
CA TYR A 96 6.84 -6.30 -1.33
C TYR A 96 6.86 -7.61 -0.53
N GLU A 97 6.77 -8.76 -1.20
CA GLU A 97 6.59 -10.06 -0.55
C GLU A 97 7.65 -10.33 0.52
N SER A 98 8.93 -10.12 0.20
CA SER A 98 10.04 -10.31 1.14
C SER A 98 9.94 -9.39 2.36
N THR A 99 9.54 -8.15 2.16
CA THR A 99 9.39 -7.15 3.23
C THR A 99 8.21 -7.48 4.14
N LEU A 100 7.06 -7.84 3.55
CA LEU A 100 5.84 -8.23 4.28
C LEU A 100 6.09 -9.51 5.09
N ARG A 101 6.68 -10.52 4.47
CA ARG A 101 7.04 -11.78 5.14
C ARG A 101 8.02 -11.55 6.28
N SER A 102 9.05 -10.75 6.08
CA SER A 102 10.03 -10.42 7.12
C SER A 102 9.40 -9.65 8.28
N ALA A 103 8.44 -8.77 8.00
CA ALA A 103 7.69 -8.05 9.02
C ALA A 103 6.76 -8.97 9.82
N ALA A 104 6.05 -9.88 9.14
CA ALA A 104 5.13 -10.83 9.78
C ALA A 104 5.84 -11.84 10.69
N ILE A 105 6.99 -12.37 10.27
CA ILE A 105 7.77 -13.35 11.05
C ILE A 105 8.55 -12.67 12.20
N GLY A 106 8.53 -11.34 12.29
CA GLY A 106 9.25 -10.61 13.34
C GLY A 106 10.77 -10.60 13.16
N LYS A 107 11.29 -10.85 11.96
CA LYS A 107 12.72 -10.64 11.67
C LYS A 107 13.00 -9.13 11.72
N VAL A 108 13.49 -8.67 12.86
CA VAL A 108 14.22 -7.40 12.93
C VAL A 108 15.43 -7.59 12.02
N TYR A 109 15.60 -6.71 11.04
CA TYR A 109 16.87 -6.59 10.33
C TYR A 109 17.90 -6.12 11.36
N SER A 110 18.43 -7.06 12.14
CA SER A 110 19.68 -6.91 12.86
C SER A 110 20.72 -6.70 11.77
N GLY A 111 21.05 -5.43 11.50
CA GLY A 111 22.14 -5.09 10.62
C GLY A 111 23.38 -5.80 11.16
N LYS A 112 23.82 -6.86 10.49
CA LYS A 112 25.13 -7.49 10.71
C LYS A 112 26.26 -6.57 10.21
N GLY A 113 26.16 -5.27 10.48
CA GLY A 113 27.23 -4.31 10.28
C GLY A 113 28.09 -4.32 11.54
N ILE A 114 29.12 -5.16 11.57
CA ILE A 114 30.21 -4.98 12.55
C ILE A 114 30.91 -3.68 12.13
N ALA A 115 30.59 -2.56 12.78
CA ALA A 115 31.39 -1.35 12.66
C ALA A 115 32.74 -1.61 13.31
N ARG A 116 33.74 -1.99 12.50
CA ARG A 116 35.15 -1.94 12.91
C ARG A 116 35.60 -0.50 12.76
N PHE A 117 35.71 0.21 13.88
CA PHE A 117 36.50 1.43 13.94
C PHE A 117 37.98 1.01 13.92
N ILE A 118 38.74 1.56 12.97
CA ILE A 118 40.20 1.44 12.87
C ILE A 118 40.79 2.72 13.47
#